data_AF-A0A4Q3UWK6-F1
#
_entry.id   AF-A0A4Q3UWK6-F1
#
_cell.length_a   1.000
_cell.length_b   1.000
_cell.length_c   1.000
_cell.angle_alpha   90.00
_cell.angle_beta   90.00
_cell.angle_gamma   90.00
#
_symmetry.space_group_name_H-M   'P 1'
#
loop_
_entity.id
_entity.type
_entity.pdbx_description
1 polymer ?
#
loop_
_entity_poly.entity_id
_entity_poly.type
_entity_poly.pdbx_seq_one_letter_code
_entity_poly.pdbx_strand_id
1 'polypeptide(L)'
;MGVFEMSFRFRAAEEATRYVHQIADLVSRETGLTTAQLTEMRKASVFMMKPVDMSSQIDLDVSLIGYQGAQATPKILWRRVAGTSVTFPLEESEGMGLTNEAVIRVGVRYVYHSILSELFGGGTMTVERSAYARPRVERLVSLDGATDDGGTVKYFDAG
;
A
#
# COMPACT_ATOMS: atom_id res chain seq x y z
N MET A 1 14.56 -7.25 -26.51
CA MET A 1 13.50 -6.71 -25.65
C MET A 1 12.74 -5.64 -26.44
N GLY A 2 11.61 -5.99 -27.04
CA GLY A 2 10.89 -5.12 -27.99
C GLY A 2 10.02 -4.04 -27.33
N VAL A 3 9.66 -3.00 -28.08
CA VAL A 3 8.85 -1.83 -27.64
C VAL A 3 7.52 -2.24 -26.98
N PHE A 4 6.94 -3.37 -27.38
CA PHE A 4 5.71 -3.91 -26.78
C PHE A 4 5.89 -4.32 -25.31
N GLU A 5 6.96 -5.03 -24.98
CA GLU A 5 7.27 -5.42 -23.59
C GLU A 5 7.50 -4.19 -22.71
N MET A 6 8.19 -3.17 -23.25
CA MET A 6 8.40 -1.90 -22.54
C MET A 6 7.08 -1.16 -22.31
N SER A 7 6.16 -1.20 -23.27
CA SER A 7 4.84 -0.58 -23.17
C SER A 7 3.97 -1.24 -22.09
N PHE A 8 3.99 -2.57 -21.99
CA PHE A 8 3.26 -3.28 -20.95
C PHE A 8 3.81 -3.05 -19.55
N ARG A 9 5.14 -3.04 -19.41
CA ARG A 9 5.81 -2.70 -18.13
C ARG A 9 5.46 -1.29 -17.67
N PHE A 10 5.42 -0.33 -18.60
CA PHE A 10 5.03 1.05 -18.29
C PHE A 10 3.57 1.13 -17.81
N ARG A 11 2.64 0.46 -18.51
CA ARG A 11 1.23 0.39 -18.10
C ARG A 11 1.06 -0.22 -16.72
N ALA A 12 1.72 -1.34 -16.43
CA ALA A 12 1.67 -1.97 -15.11
C ALA A 12 2.14 -1.03 -13.99
N ALA A 13 3.20 -0.26 -14.24
CA ALA A 13 3.72 0.73 -13.30
C ALA A 13 2.74 1.90 -13.07
N GLU A 14 2.09 2.38 -14.14
CA GLU A 14 1.07 3.45 -14.05
C GLU A 14 -0.17 2.97 -13.28
N GLU A 15 -0.64 1.75 -13.56
CA GLU A 15 -1.79 1.16 -12.86
C GLU A 15 -1.51 0.93 -11.37
N ALA A 16 -0.33 0.40 -11.02
CA ALA A 16 0.08 0.26 -9.62
C ALA A 16 0.11 1.61 -8.88
N THR A 17 0.55 2.67 -9.58
CA THR A 17 0.57 4.04 -9.03
C THR A 17 -0.86 4.56 -8.80
N ARG A 18 -1.76 4.38 -9.78
CA ARG A 18 -3.16 4.76 -9.62
C ARG A 18 -3.83 4.00 -8.47
N TYR A 19 -3.57 2.70 -8.38
CA TYR A 19 -4.16 1.83 -7.36
C TYR A 19 -3.73 2.22 -5.95
N VAL A 20 -2.43 2.45 -5.70
CA VAL A 20 -1.96 2.85 -4.37
C VAL A 20 -2.60 4.16 -3.89
N HIS A 21 -2.82 5.11 -4.79
CA HIS A 21 -3.53 6.36 -4.48
C HIS A 21 -5.02 6.15 -4.22
N GLN A 22 -5.69 5.25 -4.95
CA GLN A 22 -7.10 4.93 -4.72
C GLN A 22 -7.30 4.27 -3.35
N ILE A 23 -6.44 3.33 -2.96
CA ILE A 23 -6.49 2.73 -1.61
C ILE A 23 -6.20 3.78 -0.55
N ALA A 24 -5.18 4.61 -0.72
CA ALA A 24 -4.89 5.68 0.22
C ALA A 24 -6.08 6.64 0.39
N ASP A 25 -6.77 7.00 -0.70
CA ASP A 25 -7.97 7.84 -0.63
C ASP A 25 -9.13 7.15 0.09
N LEU A 26 -9.40 5.86 -0.19
CA LEU A 26 -10.43 5.08 0.50
C LEU A 26 -10.15 4.99 2.00
N VAL A 27 -8.95 4.54 2.36
CA VAL A 27 -8.50 4.35 3.75
C VAL A 27 -8.51 5.68 4.51
N SER A 28 -8.18 6.80 3.86
CA SER A 28 -8.19 8.13 4.48
C SER A 28 -9.57 8.68 4.86
N ARG A 29 -10.64 8.12 4.30
CA ARG A 29 -12.03 8.56 4.55
C ARG A 29 -12.69 7.80 5.69
N GLU A 30 -12.14 6.65 6.07
CA GLU A 30 -12.68 5.81 7.12
C GLU A 30 -12.35 6.38 8.51
N THR A 31 -13.30 6.28 9.44
CA THR A 31 -13.10 6.64 10.86
C THR A 31 -12.47 5.49 11.64
N GLY A 32 -12.68 4.26 11.16
CA GLY A 32 -12.10 3.05 11.69
C GLY A 32 -12.05 1.99 10.60
N LEU A 33 -10.99 1.21 10.62
CA LEU A 33 -10.73 0.12 9.70
C LEU A 33 -10.79 -1.20 10.45
N THR A 34 -11.06 -2.24 9.72
CA THR A 34 -10.94 -3.62 10.18
C THR A 34 -10.02 -4.37 9.23
N THR A 35 -9.35 -5.39 9.76
CA THR A 35 -8.54 -6.28 8.94
C THR A 35 -9.37 -6.90 7.80
N ALA A 36 -10.67 -7.18 8.04
CA ALA A 36 -11.58 -7.67 7.01
C ALA A 36 -11.81 -6.66 5.86
N GLN A 37 -11.98 -5.36 6.17
CA GLN A 37 -12.09 -4.32 5.14
C GLN A 37 -10.81 -4.23 4.30
N LEU A 38 -9.63 -4.34 4.91
CA LEU A 38 -8.35 -4.36 4.18
C LEU A 38 -8.24 -5.59 3.27
N THR A 39 -8.72 -6.76 3.70
CA THR A 39 -8.81 -7.95 2.86
C THR A 39 -9.71 -7.73 1.65
N GLU A 40 -10.90 -7.15 1.83
CA GLU A 40 -11.80 -6.86 0.72
C GLU A 40 -11.22 -5.82 -0.25
N MET A 41 -10.51 -4.80 0.26
CA MET A 41 -9.76 -3.84 -0.56
C MET A 41 -8.65 -4.52 -1.38
N ARG A 42 -7.94 -5.50 -0.81
CA ARG A 42 -6.97 -6.31 -1.53
C ARG A 42 -7.63 -7.20 -2.58
N LYS A 43 -8.75 -7.86 -2.28
CA LYS A 43 -9.46 -8.67 -3.30
C LYS A 43 -9.99 -7.81 -4.45
N ALA A 44 -10.48 -6.61 -4.14
CA ALA A 44 -10.93 -5.66 -5.14
C ALA A 44 -9.79 -5.15 -6.04
N SER A 45 -8.54 -5.22 -5.59
CA SER A 45 -7.36 -4.74 -6.32
C SER A 45 -7.19 -5.36 -7.71
N VAL A 46 -7.51 -6.66 -7.83
CA VAL A 46 -7.43 -7.42 -9.09
C VAL A 46 -8.40 -6.88 -10.14
N PHE A 47 -9.49 -6.22 -9.73
CA PHE A 47 -10.43 -5.57 -10.65
C PHE A 47 -10.06 -4.11 -10.96
N MET A 48 -9.27 -3.48 -10.08
CA MET A 48 -8.86 -2.06 -10.22
C MET A 48 -7.61 -1.92 -11.10
N MET A 49 -6.70 -2.88 -11.02
CA MET A 49 -5.66 -3.09 -12.02
C MET A 49 -6.30 -3.87 -13.17
N LYS A 50 -6.23 -3.40 -14.42
CA LYS A 50 -6.72 -4.17 -15.57
C LYS A 50 -5.57 -5.09 -15.98
N PRO A 51 -5.46 -6.31 -15.42
CA PRO A 51 -4.21 -7.03 -15.48
C PRO A 51 -3.92 -7.37 -16.95
N VAL A 52 -2.71 -7.05 -17.39
CA VAL A 52 -2.20 -7.51 -18.69
C VAL A 52 -1.88 -9.01 -18.63
N ASP A 53 -1.60 -9.58 -17.44
CA ASP A 53 -1.81 -11.01 -17.13
C ASP A 53 -1.62 -11.35 -15.62
N MET A 54 -2.05 -12.56 -15.25
CA MET A 54 -2.50 -13.22 -14.02
C MET A 54 -1.59 -13.35 -12.76
N SER A 55 -0.80 -12.35 -12.33
CA SER A 55 -0.44 -12.38 -10.90
C SER A 55 -1.62 -11.88 -10.07
N SER A 56 -2.46 -12.80 -9.61
CA SER A 56 -3.58 -12.53 -8.69
C SER A 56 -3.12 -11.99 -7.33
N GLN A 57 -1.81 -11.83 -7.13
CA GLN A 57 -1.19 -11.46 -5.88
C GLN A 57 -0.65 -10.03 -5.98
N ILE A 58 -1.49 -9.10 -5.54
CA ILE A 58 -1.06 -7.76 -5.15
C ILE A 58 -0.79 -7.81 -3.65
N ASP A 59 0.44 -7.49 -3.28
CA ASP A 59 0.87 -7.31 -1.90
C ASP A 59 0.44 -5.91 -1.44
N LEU A 60 -0.11 -5.81 -0.24
CA LEU A 60 -0.64 -4.56 0.33
C LEU A 60 -0.06 -4.32 1.72
N ASP A 61 0.51 -3.15 1.96
CA ASP A 61 1.09 -2.74 3.24
C ASP A 61 0.46 -1.42 3.69
N VAL A 62 -0.38 -1.45 4.71
CA VAL A 62 -1.03 -0.25 5.24
C VAL A 62 -0.51 0.03 6.62
N SER A 63 -0.12 1.27 6.87
CA SER A 63 0.38 1.71 8.17
C SER A 63 -0.16 3.08 8.51
N LEU A 64 -0.40 3.30 9.81
CA LEU A 64 -0.69 4.61 10.35
C LEU A 64 0.55 5.14 11.06
N ILE A 65 1.01 6.31 10.63
CA ILE A 65 2.14 7.03 11.21
C ILE A 65 1.58 8.20 12.00
N GLY A 66 1.69 8.15 13.32
CA GLY A 66 1.34 9.26 14.21
C GLY A 66 2.54 10.16 14.46
N TYR A 67 2.28 11.45 14.66
CA TYR A 67 3.32 12.45 14.94
C TYR A 67 3.21 12.89 16.40
N GLN A 68 4.18 12.47 17.22
CA GLN A 68 4.14 12.64 18.68
C GLN A 68 5.21 13.63 19.17
N GLY A 69 4.94 14.27 20.31
CA GLY A 69 5.86 15.22 20.94
C GLY A 69 5.92 16.60 20.28
N ALA A 70 6.68 17.51 20.89
CA ALA A 70 6.76 18.90 20.46
C ALA A 70 7.40 19.10 19.07
N GLN A 71 8.18 18.11 18.62
CA GLN A 71 8.84 18.12 17.31
C GLN A 71 8.08 17.33 16.24
N ALA A 72 6.86 16.86 16.54
CA ALA A 72 6.07 16.01 15.63
C ALA A 72 6.89 14.82 15.11
N THR A 73 7.55 14.07 16.01
CA THR A 73 8.37 12.92 15.62
C THR A 73 7.47 11.79 15.10
N PRO A 74 7.73 11.26 13.89
CA PRO A 74 6.92 10.20 13.32
C PRO A 74 7.10 8.89 14.10
N LYS A 75 5.99 8.18 14.33
CA LYS A 75 5.94 6.86 14.98
C LYS A 75 4.86 6.02 14.30
N ILE A 76 5.19 4.78 13.93
CA ILE A 76 4.19 3.83 13.44
C ILE A 76 3.30 3.44 14.63
N LEU A 77 1.99 3.70 14.51
CA LEU A 77 0.98 3.36 15.51
C LEU A 77 0.43 1.95 15.28
N TRP A 78 0.18 1.59 14.03
CA TRP A 78 -0.17 0.24 13.62
C TRP A 78 0.24 -0.03 12.18
N ARG A 79 0.44 -1.30 11.83
CA ARG A 79 0.76 -1.75 10.47
C ARG A 79 0.09 -3.09 10.15
N ARG A 80 -0.42 -3.21 8.92
CA ARG A 80 -1.03 -4.42 8.37
C ARG A 80 -0.44 -4.73 7.02
N VAL A 81 -0.04 -5.98 6.85
CA VAL A 81 0.60 -6.46 5.63
C VAL A 81 -0.15 -7.66 5.10
N ALA A 82 -0.51 -7.63 3.84
CA ALA A 82 -1.01 -8.76 3.07
C ALA A 82 0.05 -9.14 2.04
N GLY A 83 0.50 -10.40 2.10
CA GLY A 83 1.61 -10.88 1.29
C GLY A 83 2.97 -10.35 1.75
N THR A 84 3.79 -9.85 0.83
CA THR A 84 5.15 -9.38 1.16
C THR A 84 5.15 -7.93 1.65
N SER A 85 5.80 -7.70 2.79
CA SER A 85 5.97 -6.36 3.37
C SER A 85 6.74 -5.42 2.44
N VAL A 86 6.18 -4.22 2.22
CA VAL A 86 6.82 -3.13 1.49
C VAL A 86 7.23 -2.07 2.52
N THR A 87 8.47 -2.16 3.00
CA THR A 87 8.95 -1.25 4.04
C THR A 87 9.62 -0.03 3.42
N PHE A 88 9.02 1.14 3.64
CA PHE A 88 9.68 2.43 3.41
C PHE A 88 10.29 2.94 4.73
N PRO A 89 11.44 3.65 4.68
CA PRO A 89 12.01 4.34 5.84
C PRO A 89 10.98 5.28 6.49
N LEU A 90 10.97 5.36 7.82
CA LEU A 90 10.03 6.23 8.54
C LEU A 90 10.39 7.71 8.36
N GLU A 91 11.67 7.98 8.14
CA GLU A 91 12.27 9.28 7.89
C GLU A 91 11.66 9.96 6.66
N GLU A 92 11.20 9.18 5.67
CA GLU A 92 10.50 9.73 4.49
C GLU A 92 9.19 10.43 4.86
N SER A 93 8.61 10.15 6.03
CA SER A 93 7.38 10.77 6.51
C SER A 93 7.61 12.02 7.35
N GLU A 94 8.87 12.41 7.62
CA GLU A 94 9.16 13.61 8.39
C GLU A 94 8.56 14.87 7.76
N GLY A 95 7.92 15.69 8.59
CA GLY A 95 7.25 16.92 8.15
C GLY A 95 5.91 16.71 7.42
N MET A 96 5.45 15.47 7.21
CA MET A 96 4.17 15.22 6.53
C MET A 96 2.94 15.42 7.44
N GLY A 97 3.10 15.48 8.76
CA GLY A 97 2.04 15.71 9.73
C GLY A 97 2.46 16.66 10.86
N LEU A 98 1.48 17.17 11.59
CA LEU A 98 1.69 17.99 12.79
C LEU A 98 1.55 17.16 14.08
N THR A 99 2.01 17.71 15.21
CA THR A 99 1.82 17.07 16.51
C THR A 99 0.36 16.69 16.77
N ASN A 100 0.13 15.45 17.20
CA ASN A 100 -1.19 14.84 17.40
C ASN A 100 -2.02 14.62 16.12
N GLU A 101 -1.38 14.65 14.95
CA GLU A 101 -1.96 14.15 13.70
C GLU A 101 -1.39 12.78 13.34
N ALA A 102 -1.98 12.16 12.32
CA ALA A 102 -1.41 10.99 11.68
C ALA A 102 -1.47 11.08 10.16
N VAL A 103 -0.65 10.27 9.51
CA VAL A 103 -0.62 10.04 8.07
C VAL A 103 -0.74 8.55 7.84
N ILE A 104 -1.61 8.17 6.92
CA ILE A 104 -1.71 6.81 6.42
C ILE A 104 -0.68 6.64 5.32
N ARG A 105 0.14 5.60 5.43
CA ARG A 105 1.01 5.13 4.37
C ARG A 105 0.45 3.83 3.82
N VAL A 106 0.24 3.81 2.51
CA VAL A 106 -0.12 2.61 1.75
C VAL A 106 1.04 2.27 0.84
N GLY A 107 1.57 1.07 0.97
CA GLY A 107 2.53 0.44 0.07
C GLY A 107 1.85 -0.66 -0.73
N VAL A 108 2.16 -0.75 -2.00
CA VAL A 108 1.69 -1.81 -2.89
C VAL A 108 2.90 -2.40 -3.58
N ARG A 109 2.97 -3.73 -3.61
CA ARG A 109 3.93 -4.48 -4.42
C ARG A 109 3.19 -5.38 -5.39
N TYR A 110 3.55 -5.25 -6.66
CA TYR A 110 2.97 -5.98 -7.77
C TYR A 110 4.08 -6.66 -8.56
N VAL A 111 3.98 -7.96 -8.73
CA VAL A 111 4.92 -8.74 -9.54
C VAL A 111 4.31 -8.91 -10.92
N TYR A 112 4.81 -8.16 -11.90
CA TYR A 112 4.41 -8.30 -13.29
C TYR A 112 5.15 -9.48 -13.94
N HIS A 113 4.36 -10.39 -14.51
CA HIS A 113 4.84 -11.45 -15.39
C HIS A 113 4.23 -11.25 -16.79
N SER A 114 5.07 -11.24 -17.83
CA SER A 114 4.63 -11.09 -19.22
C SER A 114 4.62 -12.45 -19.91
N ILE A 115 3.54 -12.76 -20.63
CA ILE A 115 3.45 -13.95 -21.50
C ILE A 115 4.56 -13.97 -22.55
N LEU A 116 4.99 -12.79 -23.03
CA LEU A 116 6.12 -12.67 -23.94
C LEU A 116 7.45 -12.98 -23.23
N SER A 117 7.55 -12.66 -21.94
CA SER A 117 8.70 -13.06 -21.13
C SER A 117 8.74 -14.58 -20.94
N GLU A 118 7.61 -15.26 -20.78
CA GLU A 118 7.56 -16.72 -20.75
C GLU A 118 8.01 -17.36 -22.08
N LEU A 119 7.54 -16.82 -23.21
CA LEU A 119 7.86 -17.34 -24.55
C LEU A 119 9.30 -17.06 -25.01
N PHE A 120 9.94 -16.00 -24.48
CA PHE A 120 11.27 -15.56 -24.92
C PHE A 120 12.33 -15.50 -23.80
N GLY A 121 12.07 -16.12 -22.64
CA GLY A 121 13.03 -16.16 -21.52
C GLY A 121 13.26 -14.81 -20.82
N GLY A 122 12.27 -13.92 -20.84
CA GLY A 122 12.28 -12.66 -20.10
C GLY A 122 12.02 -12.85 -18.61
N GLY A 123 12.57 -11.95 -17.79
CA GLY A 123 12.40 -11.97 -16.33
C GLY A 123 11.14 -11.27 -15.82
N THR A 124 10.75 -11.59 -14.59
CA THR A 124 9.70 -10.89 -13.83
C THR A 124 10.11 -9.46 -13.49
N MET A 125 9.15 -8.54 -13.45
CA MET A 125 9.36 -7.17 -12.99
C MET A 125 8.56 -6.93 -11.71
N THR A 126 9.23 -6.58 -10.63
CA THR A 126 8.58 -6.15 -9.39
C THR A 126 8.39 -4.64 -9.41
N VAL A 127 7.16 -4.20 -9.15
CA VAL A 127 6.77 -2.80 -9.04
C VAL A 127 6.36 -2.54 -7.60
N GLU A 128 7.06 -1.63 -6.94
CA GLU A 128 6.71 -1.17 -5.60
C GLU A 128 6.29 0.30 -5.67
N ARG A 129 5.17 0.65 -5.05
CA ARG A 129 4.63 2.00 -5.00
C ARG A 129 4.12 2.32 -3.62
N SER A 130 4.27 3.58 -3.21
CA SER A 130 3.73 4.10 -1.97
C SER A 130 2.90 5.35 -2.21
N ALA A 131 1.86 5.51 -1.41
CA ALA A 131 1.14 6.77 -1.28
C ALA A 131 0.95 7.11 0.20
N TYR A 132 0.96 8.41 0.46
CA TYR A 132 0.70 8.99 1.78
C TYR A 132 -0.59 9.80 1.70
N ALA A 133 -1.47 9.60 2.67
CA ALA A 133 -2.72 10.35 2.77
C ALA A 133 -2.97 10.78 4.20
N ARG A 134 -3.46 12.02 4.38
CA ARG A 134 -3.95 12.48 5.68
C ARG A 134 -5.37 11.95 5.89
N PRO A 135 -5.68 11.33 7.04
CA PRO A 135 -7.04 11.04 7.44
C PRO A 135 -7.93 12.29 7.37
N ARG A 136 -9.15 12.15 6.86
CA ARG A 136 -10.06 13.29 6.63
C ARG A 136 -11.09 13.50 7.72
N VAL A 137 -11.48 12.42 8.40
CA VAL A 137 -12.56 12.46 9.39
C VAL A 137 -11.99 12.37 10.80
N GLU A 138 -11.19 11.35 11.07
CA GLU A 138 -10.54 11.15 12.37
C GLU A 138 -9.05 11.40 12.29
N ARG A 139 -8.47 12.08 13.28
CA ARG A 139 -7.01 12.33 13.31
C ARG A 139 -6.20 11.05 13.48
N LEU A 140 -6.78 10.06 14.17
CA LEU A 140 -6.20 8.75 14.43
C LEU A 140 -7.20 7.69 13.96
N VAL A 141 -6.95 7.08 12.81
CA VAL A 141 -7.80 6.01 12.30
C VAL A 141 -7.58 4.76 13.15
N SER A 142 -8.64 4.27 13.79
CA SER A 142 -8.57 3.02 14.54
C SER A 142 -8.49 1.83 13.59
N LEU A 143 -7.81 0.78 14.01
CA LEU A 143 -7.76 -0.49 13.30
C LEU A 143 -8.12 -1.62 14.27
N ASP A 144 -9.16 -2.39 13.92
CA ASP A 144 -9.73 -3.44 14.78
C ASP A 144 -10.09 -2.92 16.19
N GLY A 145 -10.51 -1.65 16.26
CA GLY A 145 -10.88 -0.96 17.50
C GLY A 145 -9.73 -0.31 18.29
N ALA A 146 -8.47 -0.41 17.82
CA ALA A 146 -7.31 0.20 18.48
C ALA A 146 -6.62 1.25 17.58
N THR A 147 -6.24 2.40 18.15
CA THR A 147 -5.53 3.47 17.42
C THR A 147 -4.00 3.35 17.50
N ASP A 148 -3.48 2.57 18.45
CA ASP A 148 -2.06 2.24 18.59
C ASP A 148 -1.96 0.78 19.08
N ASP A 149 -1.25 -0.07 18.34
CA ASP A 149 -0.93 -1.44 18.72
C ASP A 149 0.59 -1.66 18.93
N GLY A 150 1.33 -0.57 19.12
CA GLY A 150 2.78 -0.53 19.25
C GLY A 150 3.51 -0.51 17.91
N GLY A 151 2.81 -0.26 16.80
CA GLY A 151 3.39 -0.27 15.45
C GLY A 151 3.79 -1.67 14.99
N THR A 152 3.21 -2.70 15.60
CA THR A 152 3.56 -4.09 15.31
C THR A 152 3.15 -4.48 13.89
N VAL A 153 4.04 -5.13 13.15
CA VAL A 153 3.72 -5.66 11.83
C VAL A 153 2.84 -6.89 12.02
N LYS A 154 1.56 -6.77 11.67
CA LYS A 154 0.64 -7.91 11.67
C LYS A 154 0.27 -8.28 10.24
N TYR A 155 0.48 -9.53 9.91
CA TYR A 155 0.09 -10.06 8.61
C TYR A 155 -1.39 -10.42 8.62
N PHE A 156 -2.07 -10.12 7.53
CA PHE A 156 -3.43 -10.56 7.26
C PHE A 156 -3.46 -11.27 5.91
N ASP A 157 -4.35 -12.24 5.77
CA ASP A 157 -4.61 -12.89 4.48
C ASP A 157 -3.34 -13.47 3.82
N ALA A 158 -2.69 -14.44 4.49
CA ALA A 158 -1.45 -15.08 4.02
C ALA A 158 -1.62 -16.02 2.80
N GLY A 159 -2.55 -15.71 1.91
CA GLY A 159 -2.82 -16.41 0.64
C GLY A 159 -2.30 -15.65 -0.58
#